data_AF-A0A936UGR2-F1
#
_entry.id   AF-A0A936UGR2-F1
#
_cell.length_a   1.000
_cell.length_b   1.000
_cell.length_c   1.000
_cell.angle_alpha   90.00
_cell.angle_beta   90.00
_cell.angle_gamma   90.00
#
_symmetry.space_group_name_H-M   'P 1'
#
loop_
_entity.id
_entity.type
_entity.pdbx_description
1 polymer ?
#
loop_
_entity_poly.entity_id
_entity_poly.type
_entity_poly.pdbx_seq_one_letter_code
_entity_poly.pdbx_strand_id
1 'polypeptide(L)'
;MINALQQHLGVKLYVVTLFDAPTIAGQALYLWKHFPEEVGAKFEEQRADRIGATGADACNQYPTERIRSADVETFRKLAAAWHRGESGDGGTKRGHSSRNPRMVFILTTPRSGSSLLRIMLAGHPHLFAPPELELLSFGSMQERRNRLGGGLSFMREGLVRAMMEIRQCDADRAAQIIAGHEARDDSTQQFFRLLQQWIGKRLLVDKSTTYSLATEILDQAEDAFEDNVYIHLVRHPCGTIRSFEEARLDRVLRFEGEDRYSVRQFAELTWIVSHQNILGFLSRVPDHRQIRVRFEDLIRDPRPIVEGICERLKVEFDPLLLNPYQHQERRMTDSVNDLSVGMTDPKFHAHKDINPEVADNWQSLYSEDILSESARQLAEELGYVRNVAGSALPGADIPATTLVPIEPLQRDLAIPPIQSYAQQRLWFSIVWRQVIRLTTPVGSLSLTVFSIFLRSNAVSTRSFDGMRSAAPIMGPGMACPSRSFIQHRP
;
A
#
# COMPACT_ATOMS: atom_id res chain seq x y z
N MET A 1 1.95 5.14 20.52
CA MET A 1 1.69 6.43 19.84
C MET A 1 0.84 6.26 18.58
N ILE A 2 1.27 5.51 17.55
CA ILE A 2 0.47 5.30 16.32
C ILE A 2 -0.92 4.73 16.61
N ASN A 3 -1.03 3.67 17.41
CA ASN A 3 -2.33 3.07 17.75
C ASN A 3 -3.29 4.08 18.39
N ALA A 4 -2.77 4.99 19.23
CA ALA A 4 -3.55 6.05 19.83
C ALA A 4 -3.96 7.12 18.79
N LEU A 5 -3.06 7.51 17.89
CA LEU A 5 -3.34 8.45 16.79
C LEU A 5 -4.38 7.88 15.81
N GLN A 6 -4.25 6.60 15.42
CA GLN A 6 -5.20 5.89 14.57
C GLN A 6 -6.59 5.83 15.22
N GLN A 7 -6.67 5.47 16.51
CA GLN A 7 -7.92 5.47 17.26
C GLN A 7 -8.54 6.87 17.38
N HIS A 8 -7.70 7.89 17.60
CA HIS A 8 -8.18 9.25 17.81
C HIS A 8 -8.70 9.90 16.52
N LEU A 9 -7.99 9.70 15.41
CA LEU A 9 -8.31 10.26 14.09
C LEU A 9 -9.28 9.37 13.28
N GLY A 10 -9.42 8.09 13.63
CA GLY A 10 -10.22 7.14 12.86
C GLY A 10 -9.58 6.72 11.53
N VAL A 11 -8.27 6.90 11.37
CA VAL A 11 -7.53 6.62 10.14
C VAL A 11 -6.51 5.50 10.34
N LYS A 12 -6.15 4.80 9.26
CA LYS A 12 -5.02 3.86 9.26
C LYS A 12 -3.71 4.60 8.98
N LEU A 13 -2.75 4.45 9.87
CA LEU A 13 -1.40 5.00 9.79
C LEU A 13 -0.42 3.84 9.81
N TYR A 14 0.40 3.75 8.76
CA TYR A 14 1.46 2.76 8.71
C TYR A 14 2.64 3.17 9.59
N VAL A 15 3.33 2.20 10.19
CA VAL A 15 4.52 2.49 11.02
C VAL A 15 5.61 3.21 10.23
N VAL A 16 5.72 2.96 8.92
CA VAL A 16 6.61 3.68 8.00
C VAL A 16 6.47 5.21 8.10
N THR A 17 5.27 5.72 8.35
CA THR A 17 5.03 7.17 8.38
C THR A 17 5.74 7.84 9.56
N LEU A 18 6.10 7.10 10.62
CA LEU A 18 6.94 7.61 11.70
C LEU A 18 8.40 7.79 11.26
N PHE A 19 8.89 6.94 10.37
CA PHE A 19 10.27 7.05 9.88
C PHE A 19 10.40 8.19 8.86
N ASP A 20 9.37 8.39 8.04
CA ASP A 20 9.29 9.52 7.09
C ASP A 20 9.12 10.87 7.81
N ALA A 21 8.48 10.87 9.00
CA ALA A 21 8.20 12.07 9.80
C ALA A 21 8.53 11.84 11.30
N PRO A 22 9.81 11.78 11.67
CA PRO A 22 10.25 11.30 12.98
C PRO A 22 10.03 12.31 14.12
N THR A 23 9.76 13.57 13.81
CA THR A 23 9.50 14.62 14.81
C THR A 23 8.01 14.87 14.96
N ILE A 24 7.57 15.35 16.13
CA ILE A 24 6.15 15.71 16.38
C ILE A 24 5.66 16.73 15.34
N ALA A 25 6.48 17.75 15.03
CA ALA A 25 6.16 18.76 14.03
C ALA A 25 6.06 18.16 12.62
N GLY A 26 7.00 17.28 12.25
CA GLY A 26 6.97 16.56 10.98
C GLY A 26 5.72 15.69 10.86
N GLN A 27 5.34 14.99 11.93
CA GLN A 27 4.16 14.15 11.96
C GLN A 27 2.86 14.94 11.89
N ALA A 28 2.79 16.11 12.54
CA ALA A 28 1.64 17.01 12.43
C ALA A 28 1.47 17.53 10.99
N LEU A 29 2.57 17.93 10.34
CA LEU A 29 2.56 18.34 8.93
C LEU A 29 2.19 17.18 8.01
N TYR A 30 2.70 15.97 8.28
CA TYR A 30 2.34 14.76 7.55
C TYR A 30 0.84 14.48 7.65
N LEU A 31 0.30 14.48 8.87
CA LEU A 31 -1.13 14.24 9.10
C LEU A 31 -1.99 15.32 8.45
N TRP A 32 -1.61 16.59 8.57
CA TRP A 32 -2.32 17.70 7.94
C TRP A 32 -2.32 17.60 6.41
N LYS A 33 -1.19 17.19 5.81
CA LYS A 33 -1.05 17.03 4.36
C LYS A 33 -1.82 15.81 3.83
N HIS A 34 -1.86 14.72 4.58
CA HIS A 34 -2.29 13.40 4.08
C HIS A 34 -3.65 12.92 4.60
N PHE A 35 -4.17 13.56 5.65
CA PHE A 35 -5.47 13.33 6.29
C PHE A 35 -6.15 14.66 6.64
N PRO A 36 -6.27 15.61 5.69
CA PRO A 36 -6.75 16.96 5.98
C PRO A 36 -8.20 16.99 6.47
N GLU A 37 -9.03 16.03 6.03
CA GLU A 37 -10.43 15.92 6.44
C GLU A 37 -10.54 15.38 7.86
N GLU A 38 -9.81 14.32 8.19
CA GLU A 38 -9.88 13.65 9.49
C GLU A 38 -9.19 14.47 10.58
N VAL A 39 -8.09 15.14 10.24
CA VAL A 39 -7.47 16.16 11.11
C VAL A 39 -8.42 17.35 11.25
N GLY A 40 -9.00 17.82 10.14
CA GLY A 40 -9.95 18.94 10.16
C GLY A 40 -11.16 18.68 11.07
N ALA A 41 -11.76 17.49 10.99
CA ALA A 41 -12.93 17.09 11.77
C ALA A 41 -12.65 16.93 13.27
N LYS A 42 -11.39 16.71 13.67
CA LYS A 42 -10.99 16.51 15.08
C LYS A 42 -10.46 17.77 15.75
N PHE A 43 -9.94 18.72 14.97
CA PHE A 43 -9.30 19.94 15.47
C PHE A 43 -10.04 21.23 15.04
N GLU A 44 -11.36 21.16 14.94
CA GLU A 44 -12.28 22.17 14.39
C GLU A 44 -12.21 23.59 15.03
N GLU A 45 -11.47 23.79 16.12
CA GLU A 45 -11.40 25.09 16.83
C GLU A 45 -10.29 26.05 16.34
N GLN A 46 -9.38 25.61 15.46
CA GLN A 46 -8.28 26.46 14.94
C GLN A 46 -8.40 26.83 13.45
N ARG A 47 -9.53 26.49 12.81
CA ARG A 47 -9.73 26.70 11.36
C ARG A 47 -10.08 28.15 10.98
N ALA A 48 -10.47 29.00 11.94
CA ALA A 48 -11.07 30.29 11.63
C ALA A 48 -10.07 31.42 11.32
N ASP A 49 -8.83 31.39 11.84
CA ASP A 49 -7.98 32.60 11.82
C ASP A 49 -6.71 32.53 10.97
N ARG A 50 -6.38 31.40 10.34
CA ARG A 50 -5.21 31.31 9.47
C ARG A 50 -5.46 30.44 8.25
N ILE A 51 -5.55 31.11 7.10
CA ILE A 51 -5.54 30.63 5.71
C ILE A 51 -6.94 30.57 5.08
N GLY A 52 -7.10 31.39 4.04
CA GLY A 52 -8.33 31.61 3.30
C GLY A 52 -8.94 30.33 2.72
N ALA A 53 -10.26 30.40 2.57
CA ALA A 53 -11.11 29.37 2.01
C ALA A 53 -10.68 28.94 0.60
N THR A 54 -9.84 27.91 0.51
CA THR A 54 -9.65 27.12 -0.73
C THR A 54 -9.49 25.61 -0.48
N GLY A 55 -9.68 25.13 0.76
CA GLY A 55 -9.36 23.74 1.13
C GLY A 55 -10.54 22.74 1.19
N ALA A 56 -11.79 23.18 1.02
CA ALA A 56 -12.96 22.29 1.11
C ALA A 56 -13.44 21.76 -0.25
N ASP A 57 -13.15 22.46 -1.35
CA ASP A 57 -13.50 22.05 -2.71
C ASP A 57 -12.37 21.26 -3.42
N ALA A 58 -11.19 21.15 -2.80
CA ALA A 58 -10.02 20.53 -3.40
C ALA A 58 -9.96 18.99 -3.25
N CYS A 59 -10.76 18.39 -2.36
CA CYS A 59 -10.76 16.94 -2.16
C CYS A 59 -11.68 16.18 -3.14
N ASN A 60 -12.45 16.90 -3.97
CA ASN A 60 -13.35 16.30 -4.96
C ASN A 60 -13.06 16.72 -6.40
N GLN A 61 -11.90 17.34 -6.65
CA GLN A 61 -11.38 17.61 -8.00
C GLN A 61 -10.19 16.69 -8.30
N TYR A 62 -10.39 15.37 -8.17
CA TYR A 62 -9.46 14.45 -8.81
C TYR A 62 -9.63 14.58 -10.32
N PRO A 63 -8.55 14.62 -11.11
CA PRO A 63 -8.67 14.62 -12.56
C PRO A 63 -9.51 13.42 -12.97
N THR A 64 -10.68 13.69 -13.53
CA THR A 64 -11.54 12.74 -14.24
C THR A 64 -10.86 12.18 -15.50
N GLU A 65 -9.62 12.59 -15.79
CA GLU A 65 -8.84 12.09 -16.90
C GLU A 65 -8.50 10.61 -16.69
N ARG A 66 -9.03 9.79 -17.60
CA ARG A 66 -8.69 8.38 -17.74
C ARG A 66 -7.20 8.26 -18.07
N ILE A 67 -6.56 7.22 -17.51
CA ILE A 67 -5.17 6.85 -17.83
C ILE A 67 -5.03 6.69 -19.34
N ARG A 68 -4.03 7.35 -19.92
CA ARG A 68 -3.66 7.23 -21.33
C ARG A 68 -2.53 6.19 -21.48
N SER A 69 -2.32 5.68 -22.69
CA SER A 69 -1.22 4.72 -22.94
C SER A 69 0.16 5.30 -22.60
N ALA A 70 0.35 6.61 -22.74
CA ALA A 70 1.58 7.29 -22.34
C ALA A 70 1.84 7.21 -20.83
N ASP A 71 0.80 7.26 -20.00
CA ASP A 71 0.92 7.16 -18.54
C ASP A 71 1.40 5.77 -18.11
N VAL A 72 0.94 4.71 -18.80
CA VAL A 72 1.41 3.33 -18.57
C VAL A 72 2.91 3.22 -18.82
N GLU A 73 3.40 3.81 -19.91
CA GLU A 73 4.82 3.78 -20.25
C GLU A 73 5.67 4.67 -19.32
N THR A 74 5.14 5.84 -18.92
CA THR A 74 5.78 6.67 -17.88
C THR A 74 5.89 5.90 -16.57
N PHE A 75 4.80 5.28 -16.11
CA PHE A 75 4.78 4.50 -14.88
C PHE A 75 5.75 3.32 -14.93
N ARG A 76 5.80 2.59 -16.05
CA ARG A 76 6.77 1.50 -16.26
C ARG A 76 8.21 1.97 -16.07
N LYS A 77 8.55 3.15 -16.59
CA LYS A 77 9.89 3.74 -16.41
C LYS A 77 10.17 4.12 -14.95
N LEU A 78 9.20 4.68 -14.24
CA LEU A 78 9.33 5.00 -12.82
C LEU A 78 9.53 3.73 -11.97
N ALA A 79 8.72 2.70 -12.21
CA ALA A 79 8.83 1.42 -11.53
C ALA A 79 10.19 0.75 -11.79
N ALA A 80 10.65 0.73 -13.04
CA ALA A 80 11.95 0.17 -13.39
C ALA A 80 13.12 0.99 -12.78
N ALA A 81 13.00 2.32 -12.72
CA ALA A 81 13.99 3.17 -12.06
C ALA A 81 14.07 2.91 -10.54
N TRP A 82 12.92 2.78 -9.89
CA TRP A 82 12.85 2.40 -8.47
C TRP A 82 13.58 1.07 -8.21
N HIS A 83 13.45 0.11 -9.13
CA HIS A 83 14.11 -1.19 -9.06
C HIS A 83 15.61 -1.18 -9.40
N ARG A 84 16.09 -0.29 -10.26
CA ARG A 84 17.54 -0.15 -10.54
C ARG A 84 18.30 0.61 -9.45
N GLY A 85 17.63 1.51 -8.72
CA GLY A 85 18.28 2.40 -7.75
C GLY A 85 19.20 3.44 -8.42
N GLU A 86 19.85 4.27 -7.59
CA GLU A 86 20.67 5.41 -8.04
C GLU A 86 22.01 5.01 -8.69
N SER A 87 22.52 3.83 -8.38
CA SER A 87 23.87 3.42 -8.77
C SER A 87 24.01 3.07 -10.25
N GLY A 88 22.91 2.88 -10.99
CA GLY A 88 22.91 2.53 -12.42
C GLY A 88 23.50 1.15 -12.76
N ASP A 89 24.30 0.60 -11.85
CA ASP A 89 24.84 -0.74 -11.84
C ASP A 89 23.78 -1.71 -11.32
N GLY A 90 22.71 -1.88 -12.09
CA GLY A 90 21.78 -3.01 -11.96
C GLY A 90 22.44 -4.35 -12.34
N GLY A 91 23.77 -4.41 -12.32
CA GLY A 91 24.55 -5.60 -12.52
C GLY A 91 24.28 -6.56 -11.37
N THR A 92 23.48 -7.59 -11.63
CA THR A 92 23.46 -8.80 -10.80
C THR A 92 24.90 -9.17 -10.50
N LYS A 93 25.29 -9.20 -9.22
CA LYS A 93 26.53 -9.86 -8.81
C LYS A 93 26.32 -11.35 -9.12
N ARG A 94 26.57 -11.73 -10.38
CA ARG A 94 26.39 -13.10 -10.87
C ARG A 94 27.31 -13.97 -10.04
N GLY A 95 26.72 -14.75 -9.13
CA GLY A 95 27.46 -15.81 -8.48
C GLY A 95 28.09 -16.64 -9.58
N HIS A 96 29.39 -16.91 -9.51
CA HIS A 96 30.11 -17.77 -10.46
C HIS A 96 29.69 -19.25 -10.33
N SER A 97 28.41 -19.53 -10.09
CA SER A 97 27.88 -20.86 -9.80
C SER A 97 26.71 -21.19 -10.71
N SER A 98 26.50 -22.49 -10.92
CA SER A 98 25.31 -23.04 -11.58
C SER A 98 24.01 -22.42 -11.08
N ARG A 99 22.94 -22.53 -11.87
CA ARG A 99 21.59 -22.14 -11.43
C ARG A 99 21.18 -22.93 -10.18
N ASN A 100 20.30 -22.33 -9.39
CA ASN A 100 19.72 -22.96 -8.20
C ASN A 100 18.65 -23.99 -8.59
N PRO A 101 18.37 -24.99 -7.73
CA PRO A 101 17.23 -25.88 -7.92
C PRO A 101 15.90 -25.13 -8.04
N ARG A 102 14.90 -25.78 -8.64
CA ARG A 102 13.58 -25.18 -8.84
C ARG A 102 12.93 -24.65 -7.57
N MET A 103 12.13 -23.60 -7.73
CA MET A 103 11.24 -23.06 -6.70
C MET A 103 9.93 -22.56 -7.32
N VAL A 104 9.03 -22.05 -6.48
CA VAL A 104 7.75 -21.49 -6.90
C VAL A 104 7.74 -19.98 -6.70
N PHE A 105 7.28 -19.25 -7.70
CA PHE A 105 7.00 -17.81 -7.58
C PHE A 105 5.50 -17.55 -7.69
N ILE A 106 4.93 -16.82 -6.73
CA ILE A 106 3.59 -16.24 -6.87
C ILE A 106 3.73 -14.83 -7.45
N LEU A 107 3.35 -14.67 -8.72
CA LEU A 107 3.43 -13.42 -9.46
C LEU A 107 2.06 -12.74 -9.51
N THR A 108 1.98 -11.52 -9.01
CA THR A 108 0.72 -10.77 -8.89
C THR A 108 0.97 -9.31 -8.50
N THR A 109 -0.09 -8.52 -8.53
CA THR A 109 -0.11 -7.13 -8.05
C THR A 109 -0.58 -7.07 -6.59
N PRO A 110 -0.22 -6.01 -5.81
CA PRO A 110 -0.74 -5.83 -4.46
C PRO A 110 -2.26 -5.96 -4.41
N ARG A 111 -2.77 -6.40 -3.26
CA ARG A 111 -4.23 -6.51 -2.99
C ARG A 111 -5.00 -7.55 -3.82
N SER A 112 -4.32 -8.51 -4.43
CA SER A 112 -4.92 -9.62 -5.21
C SER A 112 -5.12 -10.92 -4.42
N GLY A 113 -5.03 -10.90 -3.09
CA GLY A 113 -5.15 -12.12 -2.26
C GLY A 113 -3.89 -12.98 -2.18
N SER A 114 -2.74 -12.43 -2.55
CA SER A 114 -1.45 -13.14 -2.57
C SER A 114 -1.00 -13.64 -1.19
N SER A 115 -1.31 -12.90 -0.13
CA SER A 115 -1.04 -13.32 1.24
C SER A 115 -1.91 -14.51 1.65
N LEU A 116 -3.21 -14.54 1.27
CA LEU A 116 -4.08 -15.69 1.51
C LEU A 116 -3.53 -16.94 0.81
N LEU A 117 -3.22 -16.85 -0.49
CA LEU A 117 -2.67 -17.98 -1.24
C LEU A 117 -1.35 -18.49 -0.65
N ARG A 118 -0.42 -17.58 -0.31
CA ARG A 118 0.84 -17.94 0.37
C ARG A 118 0.58 -18.69 1.68
N ILE A 119 -0.36 -18.21 2.50
CA ILE A 119 -0.71 -18.83 3.78
C ILE A 119 -1.37 -20.20 3.58
N MET A 120 -2.23 -20.36 2.57
CA MET A 120 -2.78 -21.67 2.20
C MET A 120 -1.66 -22.66 1.89
N LEU A 121 -0.73 -22.29 1.00
CA LEU A 121 0.43 -23.11 0.62
C LEU A 121 1.39 -23.39 1.79
N ALA A 122 1.53 -22.46 2.74
CA ALA A 122 2.33 -22.66 3.94
C ALA A 122 1.82 -23.79 4.84
N GLY A 123 0.56 -24.22 4.66
CA GLY A 123 0.00 -25.38 5.36
C GLY A 123 0.47 -26.74 4.83
N HIS A 124 1.08 -26.78 3.65
CA HIS A 124 1.47 -28.04 3.01
C HIS A 124 2.83 -28.54 3.52
N PRO A 125 2.97 -29.81 3.94
CA PRO A 125 4.19 -30.33 4.56
C PRO A 125 5.42 -30.33 3.64
N HIS A 126 5.21 -30.38 2.33
CA HIS A 126 6.29 -30.32 1.32
C HIS A 126 6.57 -28.92 0.77
N LEU A 127 5.88 -27.88 1.23
CA LEU A 127 6.12 -26.50 0.80
C LEU A 127 6.69 -25.68 1.96
N PHE A 128 7.49 -24.68 1.63
CA PHE A 128 7.92 -23.65 2.56
C PHE A 128 7.57 -22.29 1.96
N ALA A 129 6.48 -21.69 2.42
CA ALA A 129 5.92 -20.46 1.87
C ALA A 129 5.96 -19.32 2.90
N PRO A 130 7.13 -18.68 3.11
CA PRO A 130 7.29 -17.60 4.07
C PRO A 130 6.62 -16.29 3.63
N PRO A 131 6.58 -15.29 4.52
CA PRO A 131 6.37 -13.90 4.12
C PRO A 131 7.44 -13.40 3.14
N GLU A 132 7.15 -12.26 2.51
CA GLU A 132 7.89 -11.75 1.36
C GLU A 132 9.38 -11.65 1.72
N LEU A 133 10.23 -12.27 0.90
CA LEU A 133 11.66 -12.33 1.16
C LEU A 133 12.38 -11.07 0.68
N GLU A 134 11.86 -10.44 -0.38
CA GLU A 134 12.44 -9.27 -1.05
C GLU A 134 13.91 -9.52 -1.41
N LEU A 135 14.20 -10.69 -1.99
CA LEU A 135 15.55 -11.09 -2.40
C LEU A 135 15.77 -10.95 -3.91
N LEU A 136 14.79 -11.35 -4.74
CA LEU A 136 14.94 -11.41 -6.20
C LEU A 136 15.21 -10.04 -6.84
N SER A 137 14.85 -8.94 -6.19
CA SER A 137 15.02 -7.59 -6.74
C SER A 137 16.44 -7.01 -6.61
N PHE A 138 17.39 -7.75 -6.01
CA PHE A 138 18.72 -7.24 -5.67
C PHE A 138 19.81 -8.20 -6.12
N GLY A 139 20.97 -7.68 -6.52
CA GLY A 139 22.14 -8.49 -6.88
C GLY A 139 22.86 -9.06 -5.67
N SER A 140 22.84 -8.37 -4.53
CA SER A 140 23.53 -8.80 -3.32
C SER A 140 22.77 -8.48 -2.02
N MET A 141 23.15 -9.18 -0.95
CA MET A 141 22.59 -8.96 0.38
C MET A 141 22.92 -7.57 0.92
N GLN A 142 24.10 -7.01 0.61
CA GLN A 142 24.45 -5.65 1.01
C GLN A 142 23.60 -4.61 0.27
N GLU A 143 23.40 -4.79 -1.04
CA GLU A 143 22.53 -3.91 -1.84
C GLU A 143 21.11 -3.90 -1.27
N ARG A 144 20.54 -5.09 -1.03
CA ARG A 144 19.23 -5.26 -0.37
C ARG A 144 19.17 -4.53 0.96
N ARG A 145 20.19 -4.69 1.82
CA ARG A 145 20.29 -4.00 3.11
C ARG A 145 20.34 -2.48 2.94
N ASN A 146 21.02 -1.96 1.93
CA ASN A 146 21.12 -0.51 1.77
C ASN A 146 19.80 0.07 1.24
N ARG A 147 19.17 -0.61 0.27
CA ARG A 147 17.97 -0.12 -0.43
C ARG A 147 16.68 -0.30 0.37
N LEU A 148 16.57 -1.34 1.17
CA LEU A 148 15.41 -1.52 2.07
C LEU A 148 15.60 -0.76 3.39
N GLY A 149 16.32 0.36 3.41
CA GLY A 149 16.59 1.20 4.58
C GLY A 149 15.48 2.18 4.94
N GLY A 150 15.59 2.83 6.10
CA GLY A 150 14.69 3.91 6.52
C GLY A 150 13.22 3.49 6.47
N GLY A 151 12.40 4.23 5.73
CA GLY A 151 10.97 3.96 5.57
C GLY A 151 10.64 2.58 4.96
N LEU A 152 11.57 1.96 4.22
CA LEU A 152 11.36 0.65 3.60
C LEU A 152 11.83 -0.53 4.48
N SER A 153 12.28 -0.26 5.71
CA SER A 153 12.82 -1.28 6.63
C SER A 153 11.84 -2.39 6.98
N PHE A 154 10.53 -2.10 7.02
CA PHE A 154 9.49 -3.10 7.27
C PHE A 154 9.50 -4.25 6.24
N MET A 155 9.96 -3.98 5.00
CA MET A 155 10.05 -5.00 3.95
C MET A 155 11.12 -6.07 4.23
N ARG A 156 11.98 -5.88 5.23
CA ARG A 156 12.97 -6.88 5.62
C ARG A 156 12.42 -7.94 6.57
N GLU A 157 11.29 -7.68 7.23
CA GLU A 157 10.77 -8.52 8.31
C GLU A 157 10.43 -9.93 7.83
N GLY A 158 9.94 -10.08 6.59
CA GLY A 158 9.55 -11.39 6.08
C GLY A 158 10.70 -12.38 6.00
N LEU A 159 11.89 -11.91 5.59
CA LEU A 159 13.10 -12.73 5.62
C LEU A 159 13.54 -13.07 7.05
N VAL A 160 13.43 -12.13 8.00
CA VAL A 160 13.75 -12.40 9.41
C VAL A 160 12.84 -13.50 9.95
N ARG A 161 11.52 -13.41 9.69
CA ARG A 161 10.55 -14.41 10.14
C ARG A 161 10.79 -15.78 9.49
N ALA A 162 11.14 -15.82 8.21
CA ALA A 162 11.53 -17.05 7.52
C ALA A 162 12.77 -17.68 8.18
N MET A 163 13.76 -16.87 8.54
CA MET A 163 14.98 -17.34 9.20
C MET A 163 14.74 -17.87 10.61
N MET A 164 13.83 -17.25 11.38
CA MET A 164 13.39 -17.78 12.67
C MET A 164 12.84 -19.20 12.53
N GLU A 165 12.00 -19.44 11.53
CA GLU A 165 11.43 -20.77 11.26
C GLU A 165 12.48 -21.78 10.77
N ILE A 166 13.34 -21.37 9.85
CA ILE A 166 14.37 -22.25 9.27
C ILE A 166 15.39 -22.67 10.33
N ARG A 167 15.78 -21.75 11.21
CA ARG A 167 16.87 -21.94 12.18
C ARG A 167 16.38 -22.25 13.59
N GLN A 168 15.07 -22.21 13.81
CA GLN A 168 14.43 -22.40 15.11
C GLN A 168 15.07 -21.50 16.17
N CYS A 169 15.13 -20.20 15.87
CA CYS A 169 15.75 -19.19 16.73
C CYS A 169 14.89 -17.92 16.84
N ASP A 170 15.23 -17.04 17.77
CA ASP A 170 14.59 -15.74 17.93
C ASP A 170 14.95 -14.75 16.80
N ALA A 171 14.25 -13.61 16.79
CA ALA A 171 14.41 -12.55 15.80
C ALA A 171 15.83 -11.96 15.79
N ASP A 172 16.44 -11.77 16.96
CA ASP A 172 17.79 -11.22 17.09
C ASP A 172 18.83 -12.14 16.45
N ARG A 173 18.74 -13.44 16.73
CA ARG A 173 19.64 -14.43 16.15
C ARG A 173 19.43 -14.57 14.65
N ALA A 174 18.17 -14.54 14.18
CA ALA A 174 17.85 -14.55 12.76
C ALA A 174 18.45 -13.33 12.04
N ALA A 175 18.27 -12.13 12.61
CA ALA A 175 18.83 -10.89 12.09
C ALA A 175 20.37 -10.91 12.06
N GLN A 176 21.03 -11.47 13.09
CA GLN A 176 22.49 -11.63 13.10
C GLN A 176 23.00 -12.54 11.98
N ILE A 177 22.30 -13.64 11.69
CA ILE A 177 22.66 -14.55 10.59
C ILE A 177 22.58 -13.79 9.28
N ILE A 178 21.45 -13.10 9.02
CA ILE A 178 21.25 -12.28 7.81
C ILE A 178 22.35 -11.22 7.70
N ALA A 179 22.62 -10.47 8.78
CA ALA A 179 23.64 -9.43 8.81
C ALA A 179 25.05 -9.97 8.49
N GLY A 180 25.35 -11.22 8.86
CA GLY A 180 26.59 -11.87 8.47
C GLY A 180 26.73 -12.08 6.96
N HIS A 181 25.64 -12.40 6.26
CA HIS A 181 25.60 -12.51 4.80
C HIS A 181 25.61 -11.13 4.12
N GLU A 182 24.97 -10.13 4.71
CA GLU A 182 25.05 -8.73 4.27
C GLU A 182 26.48 -8.18 4.39
N ALA A 183 27.20 -8.50 5.47
CA ALA A 183 28.57 -8.04 5.71
C ALA A 183 29.60 -8.70 4.77
N ARG A 184 29.36 -9.95 4.36
CA ARG A 184 30.15 -10.64 3.33
C ARG A 184 29.78 -10.23 1.91
N ASP A 185 28.68 -9.49 1.75
CA ASP A 185 28.10 -9.13 0.47
C ASP A 185 27.86 -10.37 -0.42
N ASP A 186 27.29 -11.42 0.19
CA ASP A 186 26.89 -12.63 -0.52
C ASP A 186 25.83 -12.25 -1.58
N SER A 187 25.85 -12.89 -2.76
CA SER A 187 24.80 -12.65 -3.76
C SER A 187 23.44 -13.15 -3.25
N THR A 188 22.35 -12.52 -3.68
CA THR A 188 20.99 -12.97 -3.32
C THR A 188 20.70 -14.37 -3.85
N GLN A 189 21.22 -14.73 -5.03
CA GLN A 189 21.15 -16.09 -5.57
C GLN A 189 21.83 -17.12 -4.65
N GLN A 190 23.04 -16.83 -4.14
CA GLN A 190 23.70 -17.70 -3.17
C GLN A 190 22.88 -17.81 -1.89
N PHE A 191 22.27 -16.72 -1.44
CA PHE A 191 21.44 -16.72 -0.26
C PHE A 191 20.15 -17.53 -0.44
N PHE A 192 19.47 -17.44 -1.60
CA PHE A 192 18.38 -18.35 -1.96
C PHE A 192 18.79 -19.83 -1.93
N ARG A 193 19.99 -20.16 -2.43
CA ARG A 193 20.50 -21.53 -2.36
C ARG A 193 20.64 -22.01 -0.92
N LEU A 194 21.14 -21.15 -0.03
CA LEU A 194 21.24 -21.48 1.39
C LEU A 194 19.87 -21.70 2.02
N LEU A 195 18.87 -20.86 1.70
CA LEU A 195 17.49 -21.07 2.14
C LEU A 195 16.97 -22.44 1.67
N GLN A 196 17.13 -22.78 0.40
CA GLN A 196 16.73 -24.08 -0.17
C GLN A 196 17.42 -25.26 0.51
N GLN A 197 18.72 -25.13 0.84
CA GLN A 197 19.46 -26.16 1.58
C GLN A 197 18.93 -26.33 3.01
N TRP A 198 18.67 -25.23 3.72
CA TRP A 198 18.23 -25.28 5.11
C TRP A 198 16.79 -25.73 5.28
N ILE A 199 15.90 -25.48 4.31
CA ILE A 199 14.51 -25.96 4.37
C ILE A 199 14.39 -27.47 4.06
N GLY A 200 15.47 -28.12 3.62
CA GLY A 200 15.55 -29.54 3.34
C GLY A 200 14.85 -29.92 2.02
N LYS A 201 13.95 -30.90 2.07
CA LYS A 201 13.23 -31.39 0.88
C LYS A 201 12.01 -30.55 0.50
N ARG A 202 11.69 -29.51 1.26
CA ARG A 202 10.54 -28.63 0.99
C ARG A 202 10.83 -27.74 -0.21
N LEU A 203 9.81 -27.48 -1.01
CA LEU A 203 9.89 -26.55 -2.13
C LEU A 203 9.68 -25.13 -1.62
N LEU A 204 10.63 -24.23 -1.89
CA LEU A 204 10.51 -22.82 -1.53
C LEU A 204 9.43 -22.16 -2.41
N VAL A 205 8.51 -21.43 -1.78
CA VAL A 205 7.52 -20.59 -2.44
C VAL A 205 7.81 -19.14 -2.07
N ASP A 206 8.21 -18.33 -3.05
CA ASP A 206 8.42 -16.90 -2.86
C ASP A 206 7.26 -16.11 -3.47
N LYS A 207 6.76 -15.17 -2.69
CA LYS A 207 5.72 -14.25 -3.09
C LYS A 207 6.23 -12.87 -2.74
N SER A 208 6.36 -12.01 -3.74
CA SER A 208 6.39 -10.56 -3.56
C SER A 208 5.63 -9.89 -4.68
N THR A 209 4.84 -8.88 -4.32
CA THR A 209 4.04 -8.10 -5.27
C THR A 209 4.85 -7.04 -6.00
N THR A 210 6.10 -6.77 -5.58
CA THR A 210 6.99 -5.81 -6.23
C THR A 210 7.68 -6.43 -7.46
N TYR A 211 7.87 -7.75 -7.50
CA TYR A 211 8.60 -8.42 -8.59
C TYR A 211 7.97 -8.20 -9.96
N SER A 212 6.64 -8.11 -10.02
CA SER A 212 5.90 -7.94 -11.27
C SER A 212 6.00 -6.53 -11.86
N LEU A 213 6.54 -5.55 -11.13
CA LEU A 213 6.65 -4.17 -11.59
C LEU A 213 7.78 -3.93 -12.59
N ALA A 214 8.78 -4.81 -12.64
CA ALA A 214 9.91 -4.71 -13.57
C ALA A 214 10.20 -6.07 -14.22
N THR A 215 10.25 -6.08 -15.55
CA THR A 215 10.51 -7.30 -16.34
C THR A 215 11.89 -7.89 -16.04
N GLU A 216 12.86 -7.05 -15.74
CA GLU A 216 14.23 -7.45 -15.42
C GLU A 216 14.29 -8.35 -14.18
N ILE A 217 13.38 -8.16 -13.22
CA ILE A 217 13.31 -9.01 -12.01
C ILE A 217 12.70 -10.36 -12.34
N LEU A 218 11.70 -10.39 -13.22
CA LEU A 218 11.10 -11.64 -13.68
C LEU A 218 12.13 -12.46 -14.47
N ASP A 219 12.92 -11.81 -15.32
CA ASP A 219 14.02 -12.46 -16.06
C ASP A 219 15.09 -13.02 -15.11
N GLN A 220 15.40 -12.32 -14.01
CA GLN A 220 16.31 -12.84 -12.99
C GLN A 220 15.86 -14.17 -12.37
N ALA A 221 14.57 -14.45 -12.30
CA ALA A 221 14.09 -15.73 -11.81
C ALA A 221 14.53 -16.90 -12.74
N GLU A 222 14.50 -16.72 -14.05
CA GLU A 222 14.91 -17.74 -15.02
C GLU A 222 16.45 -17.85 -15.14
N ASP A 223 17.15 -16.74 -14.93
CA ASP A 223 18.62 -16.72 -14.89
C ASP A 223 19.15 -17.39 -13.61
N ALA A 224 18.47 -17.23 -12.48
CA ALA A 224 18.96 -17.68 -11.19
C ALA A 224 18.63 -19.14 -10.85
N PHE A 225 17.56 -19.72 -11.41
CA PHE A 225 17.02 -21.02 -11.03
C PHE A 225 16.69 -21.90 -12.24
N GLU A 226 16.60 -23.22 -12.01
CA GLU A 226 16.22 -24.22 -12.99
C GLU A 226 14.73 -24.57 -12.84
N ASP A 227 13.99 -24.70 -13.93
CA ASP A 227 12.62 -25.27 -13.96
C ASP A 227 11.64 -24.72 -12.89
N ASN A 228 11.67 -23.42 -12.64
CA ASN A 228 10.72 -22.76 -11.73
C ASN A 228 9.28 -22.99 -12.16
N VAL A 229 8.36 -23.00 -11.19
CA VAL A 229 6.92 -22.93 -11.45
C VAL A 229 6.39 -21.55 -11.06
N TYR A 230 5.60 -20.95 -11.93
CA TYR A 230 4.99 -19.64 -11.74
C TYR A 230 3.49 -19.74 -11.52
N ILE A 231 3.02 -19.24 -10.39
CA ILE A 231 1.60 -19.06 -10.10
C ILE A 231 1.24 -17.62 -10.44
N HIS A 232 0.49 -17.40 -11.51
CA HIS A 232 -0.04 -16.09 -11.88
C HIS A 232 -1.37 -15.88 -11.17
N LEU A 233 -1.35 -15.18 -10.04
CA LEU A 233 -2.56 -14.84 -9.30
C LEU A 233 -3.16 -13.54 -9.85
N VAL A 234 -4.40 -13.59 -10.30
CA VAL A 234 -5.15 -12.45 -10.83
C VAL A 234 -6.36 -12.15 -9.97
N ARG A 235 -6.71 -10.87 -9.89
CA ARG A 235 -7.94 -10.38 -9.25
C ARG A 235 -8.57 -9.30 -10.13
N HIS A 236 -9.90 -9.20 -10.11
CA HIS A 236 -10.62 -8.18 -10.86
C HIS A 236 -10.06 -6.77 -10.58
N PRO A 237 -9.79 -5.94 -11.61
CA PRO A 237 -9.13 -4.64 -11.44
C PRO A 237 -9.88 -3.72 -10.46
N CYS A 238 -11.21 -3.63 -10.54
CA CYS A 238 -11.99 -2.80 -9.60
C CYS A 238 -11.87 -3.29 -8.14
N GLY A 239 -11.80 -4.61 -7.91
CA GLY A 239 -11.59 -5.17 -6.58
C GLY A 239 -10.19 -4.85 -6.03
N THR A 240 -9.19 -4.89 -6.90
CA THR A 240 -7.81 -4.50 -6.58
C THR A 240 -7.71 -3.01 -6.26
N ILE A 241 -8.23 -2.14 -7.13
CA ILE A 241 -8.21 -0.67 -6.96
C ILE A 241 -8.91 -0.29 -5.66
N ARG A 242 -10.10 -0.83 -5.39
CA ARG A 242 -10.83 -0.54 -4.15
C ARG A 242 -10.01 -0.90 -2.92
N SER A 243 -9.46 -2.10 -2.91
CA SER A 243 -8.65 -2.61 -1.80
C SER A 243 -7.35 -1.82 -1.63
N PHE A 244 -6.80 -1.27 -2.71
CA PHE A 244 -5.61 -0.42 -2.71
C PHE A 244 -5.90 0.93 -2.04
N GLU A 245 -7.00 1.59 -2.43
CA GLU A 245 -7.43 2.85 -1.85
C GLU A 245 -7.77 2.72 -0.35
N GLU A 246 -8.56 1.70 0.01
CA GLU A 246 -8.91 1.43 1.41
C GLU A 246 -7.69 1.13 2.29
N ALA A 247 -6.68 0.49 1.70
CA ALA A 247 -5.43 0.21 2.37
C ALA A 247 -4.51 1.43 2.37
N ARG A 248 -4.74 2.50 1.60
CA ARG A 248 -3.81 3.64 1.46
C ARG A 248 -2.39 3.18 1.09
N LEU A 249 -2.29 2.22 0.16
CA LEU A 249 -0.99 1.67 -0.25
C LEU A 249 -0.09 2.69 -0.95
N ASP A 250 -0.64 3.80 -1.44
CA ASP A 250 0.08 4.99 -1.92
C ASP A 250 1.00 5.62 -0.85
N ARG A 251 0.90 5.17 0.41
CA ARG A 251 1.76 5.61 1.51
C ARG A 251 2.90 4.66 1.80
N VAL A 252 2.88 3.47 1.22
CA VAL A 252 3.82 2.38 1.49
C VAL A 252 4.64 2.06 0.25
N LEU A 253 3.96 1.87 -0.89
CA LEU A 253 4.60 1.70 -2.18
C LEU A 253 4.78 3.09 -2.78
N ARG A 254 5.99 3.66 -2.62
CA ARG A 254 6.31 5.02 -3.03
C ARG A 254 7.33 5.04 -4.16
N PHE A 255 6.97 5.58 -5.33
CA PHE A 255 7.90 5.87 -6.43
C PHE A 255 8.18 7.37 -6.52
N GLU A 256 9.40 7.74 -6.90
CA GLU A 256 9.68 9.12 -7.26
C GLU A 256 8.80 9.54 -8.46
N GLY A 257 8.12 10.68 -8.36
CA GLY A 257 7.21 11.16 -9.41
C GLY A 257 5.82 10.52 -9.41
N GLU A 258 5.45 9.74 -8.39
CA GLU A 258 4.11 9.16 -8.24
C GLU A 258 3.02 10.18 -7.91
N ASP A 259 3.41 11.32 -7.32
CA ASP A 259 2.55 12.41 -6.86
C ASP A 259 1.71 13.05 -7.98
N ARG A 260 2.03 12.70 -9.22
CA ARG A 260 1.34 13.07 -10.45
C ARG A 260 0.04 12.29 -10.66
N TYR A 261 -0.15 11.16 -9.97
CA TYR A 261 -1.31 10.30 -10.11
C TYR A 261 -2.16 10.33 -8.84
N SER A 262 -3.49 10.31 -9.02
CA SER A 262 -4.41 10.01 -7.91
C SER A 262 -4.17 8.57 -7.41
N VAL A 263 -4.56 8.28 -6.16
CA VAL A 263 -4.44 6.92 -5.58
C VAL A 263 -5.12 5.87 -6.47
N ARG A 264 -6.28 6.20 -7.03
CA ARG A 264 -7.00 5.38 -8.01
C ARG A 264 -6.16 5.08 -9.26
N GLN A 265 -5.62 6.14 -9.89
CA GLN A 265 -4.80 6.00 -11.10
C GLN A 265 -3.52 5.21 -10.80
N PHE A 266 -2.90 5.45 -9.64
CA PHE A 266 -1.73 4.72 -9.19
C PHE A 266 -2.01 3.23 -9.02
N ALA A 267 -3.13 2.89 -8.38
CA ALA A 267 -3.57 1.50 -8.21
C ALA A 267 -3.84 0.82 -9.56
N GLU A 268 -4.50 1.53 -10.47
CA GLU A 268 -4.82 1.02 -11.81
C GLU A 268 -3.54 0.84 -12.67
N LEU A 269 -2.62 1.81 -12.66
CA LEU A 269 -1.32 1.71 -13.33
C LEU A 269 -0.49 0.54 -12.79
N THR A 270 -0.47 0.37 -11.46
CA THR A 270 0.18 -0.77 -10.80
C THR A 270 -0.40 -2.10 -11.28
N TRP A 271 -1.73 -2.20 -11.39
CA TRP A 271 -2.42 -3.39 -11.88
C TRP A 271 -2.07 -3.66 -13.36
N ILE A 272 -2.16 -2.64 -14.22
CA ILE A 272 -1.86 -2.74 -15.66
C ILE A 272 -0.42 -3.19 -15.88
N VAL A 273 0.55 -2.45 -15.34
CA VAL A 273 1.98 -2.71 -15.60
C VAL A 273 2.39 -4.06 -15.05
N SER A 274 1.93 -4.43 -13.85
CA SER A 274 2.23 -5.73 -13.26
C SER A 274 1.75 -6.88 -14.14
N HIS A 275 0.48 -6.86 -14.56
CA HIS A 275 -0.07 -7.96 -15.35
C HIS A 275 0.44 -7.99 -16.79
N GLN A 276 0.71 -6.84 -17.43
CA GLN A 276 1.38 -6.80 -18.73
C GLN A 276 2.79 -7.41 -18.66
N ASN A 277 3.57 -7.07 -17.63
CA ASN A 277 4.91 -7.64 -17.44
C ASN A 277 4.85 -9.15 -17.19
N ILE A 278 3.91 -9.61 -16.34
CA ILE A 278 3.73 -11.04 -16.06
C ILE A 278 3.34 -11.79 -17.34
N LEU A 279 2.36 -11.30 -18.11
CA LEU A 279 1.93 -11.96 -19.35
C LEU A 279 3.06 -12.01 -20.39
N GLY A 280 3.78 -10.89 -20.58
CA GLY A 280 4.94 -10.84 -21.46
C GLY A 280 6.03 -11.82 -21.05
N PHE A 281 6.31 -11.92 -19.74
CA PHE A 281 7.26 -12.89 -19.20
C PHE A 281 6.79 -14.34 -19.41
N LEU A 282 5.56 -14.66 -19.00
CA LEU A 282 5.01 -16.02 -19.06
C LEU A 282 4.76 -16.52 -20.48
N SER A 283 4.63 -15.63 -21.47
CA SER A 283 4.58 -16.02 -22.89
C SER A 283 5.84 -16.78 -23.37
N ARG A 284 6.96 -16.62 -22.64
CA ARG A 284 8.25 -17.29 -22.92
C ARG A 284 8.49 -18.49 -21.99
N VAL A 285 7.63 -18.73 -21.01
CA VAL A 285 7.75 -19.83 -20.05
C VAL A 285 6.91 -21.01 -20.56
N PRO A 286 7.43 -22.25 -20.62
CA PRO A 286 6.66 -23.42 -21.02
C PRO A 286 5.38 -23.59 -20.20
N ASP A 287 4.28 -23.98 -20.86
CA ASP A 287 2.95 -24.12 -20.23
C ASP A 287 3.00 -24.98 -18.97
N HIS A 288 3.75 -26.08 -18.96
CA HIS A 288 3.87 -26.99 -17.82
C HIS A 288 4.50 -26.35 -16.57
N ARG A 289 5.15 -25.19 -16.70
CA ARG A 289 5.78 -24.41 -15.61
C ARG A 289 4.96 -23.21 -15.14
N GLN A 290 3.73 -23.06 -15.61
CA GLN A 290 2.86 -21.96 -15.20
C GLN A 290 1.44 -22.41 -14.89
N ILE A 291 0.78 -21.70 -13.98
CA ILE A 291 -0.64 -21.87 -13.67
C ILE A 291 -1.25 -20.51 -13.35
N ARG A 292 -2.39 -20.21 -13.96
CA ARG A 292 -3.17 -19.00 -13.66
C ARG A 292 -4.24 -19.31 -12.62
N VAL A 293 -4.31 -18.49 -11.58
CA VAL A 293 -5.27 -18.62 -10.48
C VAL A 293 -6.06 -17.32 -10.38
N ARG A 294 -7.38 -17.41 -10.40
CA ARG A 294 -8.27 -16.26 -10.15
C ARG A 294 -8.62 -16.21 -8.67
N PHE A 295 -8.45 -15.03 -8.08
CA PHE A 295 -8.72 -14.81 -6.66
C PHE A 295 -10.16 -15.14 -6.30
N GLU A 296 -11.11 -14.76 -7.15
CA GLU A 296 -12.54 -14.97 -6.96
C GLU A 296 -12.87 -16.46 -6.94
N ASP A 297 -12.27 -17.25 -7.82
CA ASP A 297 -12.46 -18.70 -7.85
C ASP A 297 -11.79 -19.36 -6.63
N LEU A 298 -10.58 -18.90 -6.24
CA LEU A 298 -9.87 -19.36 -5.06
C LEU A 298 -10.68 -19.19 -3.77
N ILE A 299 -11.43 -18.09 -3.62
CA ILE A 299 -12.21 -17.85 -2.39
C ILE A 299 -13.64 -18.40 -2.42
N ARG A 300 -14.17 -18.71 -3.61
CA ARG A 300 -15.52 -19.32 -3.76
C ARG A 300 -15.47 -20.84 -3.70
N ASP A 301 -14.51 -21.43 -4.39
CA ASP A 301 -14.31 -22.88 -4.43
C ASP A 301 -12.80 -23.20 -4.39
N PRO A 302 -12.16 -23.12 -3.20
CA PRO A 302 -10.71 -23.24 -3.07
C PRO A 302 -10.18 -24.61 -3.48
N ARG A 303 -10.98 -25.68 -3.36
CA ARG A 303 -10.53 -27.07 -3.53
C ARG A 303 -9.98 -27.39 -4.91
N PRO A 304 -10.74 -27.22 -6.02
CA PRO A 304 -10.20 -27.49 -7.35
C PRO A 304 -8.98 -26.63 -7.67
N ILE A 305 -8.92 -25.41 -7.13
CA ILE A 305 -7.79 -24.49 -7.34
C ILE A 305 -6.52 -25.04 -6.68
N VAL A 306 -6.58 -25.42 -5.40
CA VAL A 306 -5.39 -25.94 -4.71
C VAL A 306 -4.99 -27.33 -5.19
N GLU A 307 -5.94 -28.17 -5.60
CA GLU A 307 -5.65 -29.47 -6.23
C GLU A 307 -4.88 -29.27 -7.55
N GLY A 308 -5.30 -28.32 -8.40
CA GLY A 308 -4.59 -27.96 -9.63
C GLY A 308 -3.19 -27.36 -9.38
N ILE A 309 -3.01 -26.60 -8.30
CA ILE A 309 -1.68 -26.13 -7.88
C ILE A 309 -0.81 -27.33 -7.43
N CYS A 310 -1.33 -28.24 -6.62
CA CYS A 310 -0.60 -29.44 -6.18
C CYS A 310 -0.14 -30.29 -7.38
N GLU A 311 -1.03 -30.55 -8.33
CA GLU A 311 -0.70 -31.26 -9.58
C GLU A 311 0.43 -30.56 -10.34
N ARG A 312 0.33 -29.24 -10.50
CA ARG A 312 1.36 -28.43 -11.17
C ARG A 312 2.71 -28.51 -10.48
N LEU A 313 2.70 -28.46 -9.15
CA LEU A 313 3.90 -28.55 -8.32
C LEU A 313 4.44 -29.98 -8.19
N LYS A 314 3.67 -30.99 -8.62
CA LYS A 314 3.95 -32.42 -8.44
C LYS A 314 4.10 -32.78 -6.96
N VAL A 315 3.18 -32.28 -6.14
CA VAL A 315 3.02 -32.66 -4.73
C VAL A 315 1.62 -33.24 -4.53
N GLU A 316 1.45 -34.11 -3.54
CA GLU A 316 0.13 -34.63 -3.20
C GLU A 316 -0.78 -33.53 -2.66
N PHE A 317 -2.10 -33.72 -2.72
CA PHE A 317 -3.02 -32.78 -2.08
C PHE A 317 -2.99 -32.98 -0.55
N ASP A 318 -2.94 -31.88 0.20
CA ASP A 318 -3.09 -31.87 1.65
C ASP A 318 -4.32 -31.04 2.07
N PRO A 319 -5.26 -31.60 2.86
CA PRO A 319 -6.45 -30.88 3.34
C PRO A 319 -6.16 -29.59 4.12
N LEU A 320 -4.97 -29.43 4.71
CA LEU A 320 -4.56 -28.20 5.40
C LEU A 320 -4.49 -26.99 4.45
N LEU A 321 -4.36 -27.21 3.13
CA LEU A 321 -4.43 -26.14 2.14
C LEU A 321 -5.76 -25.38 2.19
N LEU A 322 -6.85 -26.03 2.61
CA LEU A 322 -8.19 -25.44 2.69
C LEU A 322 -8.48 -24.72 4.01
N ASN A 323 -7.56 -24.82 4.98
CA ASN A 323 -7.78 -24.34 6.35
C ASN A 323 -6.72 -23.30 6.76
N PRO A 324 -6.62 -22.13 6.06
CA PRO A 324 -5.53 -21.17 6.25
C PRO A 324 -5.50 -20.51 7.64
N TYR A 325 -6.58 -20.58 8.39
CA TYR A 325 -6.69 -20.01 9.75
C TYR A 325 -6.34 -21.00 10.87
N GLN A 326 -6.08 -22.27 10.54
CA GLN A 326 -5.60 -23.28 11.47
C GLN A 326 -4.06 -23.34 11.47
N HIS A 327 -3.47 -23.65 12.63
CA HIS A 327 -2.02 -23.76 12.82
C HIS A 327 -1.24 -22.54 12.33
N GLN A 328 -1.74 -21.34 12.65
CA GLN A 328 -1.19 -20.05 12.20
C GLN A 328 0.29 -19.88 12.55
N GLU A 329 0.73 -20.44 13.68
CA GLU A 329 2.13 -20.45 14.12
C GLU A 329 3.07 -21.11 13.11
N ARG A 330 2.59 -22.15 12.41
CA ARG A 330 3.34 -22.87 11.36
C ARG A 330 3.31 -22.17 10.01
N ARG A 331 2.39 -21.22 9.84
CA ARG A 331 2.16 -20.48 8.58
C ARG A 331 2.80 -19.10 8.56
N MET A 332 3.55 -18.75 9.60
CA MET A 332 4.29 -17.49 9.71
C MET A 332 3.39 -16.27 9.49
N THR A 333 2.19 -16.29 10.09
CA THR A 333 1.22 -15.19 10.01
C THR A 333 1.42 -14.15 11.11
N ASP A 334 2.22 -14.48 12.13
CA ASP A 334 2.63 -13.61 13.22
C ASP A 334 3.63 -12.53 12.77
N SER A 335 3.62 -11.39 13.47
CA SER A 335 4.61 -10.32 13.29
C SER A 335 5.93 -10.68 13.97
N VAL A 336 7.05 -10.15 13.45
CA VAL A 336 8.37 -10.31 14.09
C VAL A 336 8.42 -9.58 15.43
N ASN A 337 7.72 -8.45 15.57
CA ASN A 337 7.62 -7.67 16.80
C ASN A 337 6.17 -7.23 17.07
N ASP A 338 5.78 -7.07 18.34
CA ASP A 338 4.43 -6.61 18.77
C ASP A 338 4.03 -5.22 18.22
N LEU A 339 5.01 -4.44 17.74
CA LEU A 339 4.82 -3.10 17.19
C LEU A 339 4.77 -3.07 15.66
N SER A 340 5.12 -4.16 14.97
CA SER A 340 5.02 -4.22 13.51
C SER A 340 3.69 -4.82 13.09
N VAL A 341 2.99 -4.14 12.19
CA VAL A 341 1.96 -4.79 11.38
C VAL A 341 2.76 -5.54 10.32
N GLY A 342 2.96 -6.85 10.51
CA GLY A 342 3.75 -7.66 9.60
C GLY A 342 3.28 -7.49 8.15
N MET A 343 4.12 -7.87 7.20
CA MET A 343 3.86 -7.73 5.76
C MET A 343 2.66 -8.57 5.25
N THR A 344 2.09 -9.40 6.12
CA THR A 344 0.79 -10.05 5.93
C THR A 344 -0.32 -9.00 5.79
N ASP A 345 -1.30 -9.25 4.93
CA ASP A 345 -2.42 -8.33 4.73
C ASP A 345 -3.09 -8.07 6.10
N PRO A 346 -3.17 -6.82 6.59
CA PRO A 346 -3.75 -6.52 7.90
C PRO A 346 -5.19 -7.02 8.04
N LYS A 347 -5.91 -7.19 6.91
CA LYS A 347 -7.27 -7.77 6.89
C LYS A 347 -7.28 -9.27 7.17
N PHE A 348 -6.17 -10.00 6.98
CA PHE A 348 -6.11 -11.45 7.20
C PHE A 348 -6.58 -11.82 8.61
N HIS A 349 -6.05 -11.15 9.64
CA HIS A 349 -6.43 -11.40 11.04
C HIS A 349 -7.85 -10.94 11.41
N ALA A 350 -8.52 -10.17 10.54
CA ALA A 350 -9.91 -9.77 10.74
C ALA A 350 -10.91 -10.87 10.29
N HIS A 351 -10.42 -11.91 9.62
CA HIS A 351 -11.23 -13.03 9.15
C HIS A 351 -10.94 -14.29 9.98
N LYS A 352 -11.96 -15.15 10.10
CA LYS A 352 -11.86 -16.48 10.75
C LYS A 352 -11.95 -17.63 9.75
N ASP A 353 -12.38 -17.33 8.53
CA ASP A 353 -12.55 -18.26 7.43
C ASP A 353 -12.40 -17.52 6.09
N ILE A 354 -12.26 -18.26 4.99
CA ILE A 354 -12.23 -17.73 3.63
C ILE A 354 -13.61 -17.11 3.35
N ASN A 355 -13.66 -15.78 3.18
CA ASN A 355 -14.91 -15.08 2.91
C ASN A 355 -15.12 -14.87 1.39
N PRO A 356 -16.07 -15.60 0.76
CA PRO A 356 -16.35 -15.45 -0.67
C PRO A 356 -16.95 -14.09 -1.05
N GLU A 357 -17.60 -13.38 -0.12
CA GLU A 357 -18.23 -12.07 -0.40
C GLU A 357 -17.20 -11.02 -0.85
N VAL A 358 -15.93 -11.18 -0.47
CA VAL A 358 -14.82 -10.30 -0.84
C VAL A 358 -14.58 -10.28 -2.37
N ALA A 359 -15.07 -11.29 -3.10
CA ALA A 359 -15.00 -11.34 -4.56
C ALA A 359 -15.75 -10.16 -5.22
N ASP A 360 -16.95 -9.86 -4.71
CA ASP A 360 -17.91 -8.97 -5.39
C ASP A 360 -18.18 -7.66 -4.66
N ASN A 361 -17.66 -7.47 -3.43
CA ASN A 361 -17.89 -6.28 -2.62
C ASN A 361 -17.61 -4.94 -3.32
N TRP A 362 -16.75 -4.92 -4.34
CA TRP A 362 -16.45 -3.71 -5.11
C TRP A 362 -17.62 -3.26 -6.00
N GLN A 363 -18.52 -4.17 -6.39
CA GLN A 363 -19.65 -3.88 -7.30
C GLN A 363 -20.67 -2.90 -6.71
N SER A 364 -20.73 -2.77 -5.38
CA SER A 364 -21.58 -1.79 -4.72
C SER A 364 -21.02 -0.36 -4.74
N LEU A 365 -19.72 -0.20 -5.05
CA LEU A 365 -19.00 1.06 -4.97
C LEU A 365 -18.46 1.53 -6.32
N TYR A 366 -18.21 0.60 -7.25
CA TYR A 366 -17.64 0.90 -8.56
C TYR A 366 -18.42 0.25 -9.71
N SER A 367 -18.44 0.97 -10.84
CA SER A 367 -18.68 0.43 -12.17
C SER A 367 -17.35 0.21 -12.90
N GLU A 368 -17.29 -0.73 -13.84
CA GLU A 368 -16.16 -0.91 -14.77
C GLU A 368 -15.90 0.33 -15.66
N ASP A 369 -16.81 1.30 -15.67
CA ASP A 369 -16.64 2.57 -16.39
C ASP A 369 -15.50 3.44 -15.84
N ILE A 370 -15.05 3.17 -14.62
CA ILE A 370 -13.88 3.84 -14.03
C ILE A 370 -12.58 3.44 -14.73
N LEU A 371 -12.53 2.23 -15.29
CA LEU A 371 -11.31 1.68 -15.86
C LEU A 371 -10.90 2.45 -17.12
N SER A 372 -9.60 2.58 -17.34
CA SER A 372 -9.04 2.97 -18.62
C SER A 372 -9.23 1.86 -19.65
N GLU A 373 -9.08 2.21 -20.93
CA GLU A 373 -9.17 1.24 -22.01
C GLU A 373 -8.12 0.13 -21.86
N SER A 374 -6.88 0.50 -21.49
CA SER A 374 -5.80 -0.46 -21.23
C SER A 374 -6.14 -1.45 -20.11
N ALA A 375 -6.77 -0.99 -19.02
CA ALA A 375 -7.20 -1.87 -17.94
C ALA A 375 -8.34 -2.81 -18.37
N ARG A 376 -9.30 -2.32 -19.18
CA ARG A 376 -10.40 -3.16 -19.68
C ARG A 376 -9.90 -4.25 -20.61
N GLN A 377 -9.09 -3.91 -21.61
CA GLN A 377 -8.54 -4.88 -22.56
C GLN A 377 -7.74 -5.97 -21.84
N LEU A 378 -6.91 -5.57 -20.87
CA LEU A 378 -6.15 -6.51 -20.06
C LEU A 378 -7.05 -7.36 -19.16
N ALA A 379 -8.15 -6.81 -18.63
CA ALA A 379 -9.10 -7.58 -17.83
C ALA A 379 -9.77 -8.69 -18.67
N GLU A 380 -10.15 -8.37 -19.91
CA GLU A 380 -10.70 -9.33 -20.87
C GLU A 380 -9.70 -10.45 -21.21
N GLU A 381 -8.43 -10.11 -21.46
CA GLU A 381 -7.34 -11.08 -21.69
C GLU A 381 -7.12 -12.02 -20.49
N LEU A 382 -7.30 -11.50 -19.28
CA LEU A 382 -7.24 -12.27 -18.03
C LEU A 382 -8.54 -13.04 -17.72
N GLY A 383 -9.52 -13.00 -18.63
CA GLY A 383 -10.77 -13.75 -18.56
C GLY A 383 -11.85 -13.08 -17.71
N TYR A 384 -11.74 -11.79 -17.40
CA TYR A 384 -12.86 -11.02 -16.85
C TYR A 384 -13.71 -10.52 -18.01
N VAL A 385 -14.72 -11.32 -18.37
CA VAL A 385 -15.65 -10.97 -19.44
C VAL A 385 -16.58 -9.87 -18.94
N ARG A 386 -16.78 -8.86 -19.78
CA ARG A 386 -17.76 -7.81 -19.56
C ARG A 386 -19.15 -8.43 -19.44
N ASN A 387 -19.83 -8.26 -18.30
CA ASN A 387 -21.28 -8.44 -18.27
C ASN A 387 -21.91 -7.27 -19.03
N VAL A 388 -22.00 -7.41 -20.35
CA VAL A 388 -22.76 -6.48 -21.22
C VAL A 388 -24.25 -6.53 -20.87
N ALA A 389 -24.70 -7.59 -20.17
CA ALA A 389 -26.03 -7.69 -19.59
C ALA A 389 -26.01 -7.24 -18.12
N GLY A 390 -26.30 -5.96 -17.85
CA GLY A 390 -26.60 -5.55 -16.47
C GLY A 390 -26.42 -4.08 -16.07
N SER A 391 -26.01 -3.17 -16.95
CA SER A 391 -25.97 -1.72 -16.62
C SER A 391 -27.00 -0.88 -17.39
N ALA A 392 -28.08 -1.50 -17.87
CA ALA A 392 -29.33 -0.77 -17.96
C ALA A 392 -29.89 -0.67 -16.55
N LEU A 393 -29.71 0.49 -15.90
CA LEU A 393 -30.74 0.95 -14.97
C LEU A 393 -32.09 0.76 -15.68
N PRO A 394 -33.13 0.17 -15.05
CA PRO A 394 -34.44 0.10 -15.68
C PRO A 394 -34.92 1.54 -15.94
N GLY A 395 -34.79 1.99 -17.19
CA GLY A 395 -35.13 3.37 -17.56
C GLY A 395 -34.46 3.97 -18.80
N ALA A 396 -33.65 3.25 -19.58
CA ALA A 396 -33.00 3.84 -20.76
C ALA A 396 -33.15 2.97 -22.01
N ASP A 397 -34.40 2.72 -22.41
CA ASP A 397 -34.76 2.40 -23.81
C ASP A 397 -36.26 2.72 -23.99
N ILE A 398 -36.56 4.01 -24.15
CA ILE A 398 -37.84 4.45 -24.71
C ILE A 398 -37.53 4.95 -26.13
N PRO A 399 -38.11 4.36 -27.19
CA PRO A 399 -37.97 4.88 -28.54
C PRO A 399 -38.40 6.35 -28.58
N ALA A 400 -37.59 7.22 -29.18
CA ALA A 400 -37.76 8.68 -29.20
C ALA A 400 -39.01 9.21 -29.94
N THR A 401 -40.06 8.41 -30.08
CA THR A 401 -41.29 8.75 -30.80
C THR A 401 -42.57 8.64 -29.97
N THR A 402 -42.49 8.43 -28.65
CA THR A 402 -43.70 8.44 -27.78
C THR A 402 -43.48 9.21 -26.48
N LEU A 403 -43.17 10.50 -26.57
CA LEU A 403 -43.26 11.41 -25.43
C LEU A 403 -44.61 12.14 -25.51
N VAL A 404 -45.55 11.77 -24.65
CA VAL A 404 -46.78 12.54 -24.44
C VAL A 404 -46.44 13.76 -23.59
N PRO A 405 -46.81 14.99 -24.00
CA PRO A 405 -46.55 16.18 -23.21
C PRO A 405 -47.27 16.08 -21.85
N ILE A 406 -46.54 16.30 -20.76
CA ILE A 406 -47.12 16.41 -19.42
C ILE A 406 -47.80 17.77 -19.32
N GLU A 407 -49.13 17.79 -19.16
CA GLU A 407 -49.83 19.03 -18.86
C GLU A 407 -49.60 19.45 -17.39
N PRO A 408 -49.42 20.76 -17.12
CA PRO A 408 -49.25 21.26 -15.77
C PRO A 408 -50.48 20.98 -14.92
N LEU A 409 -50.31 20.30 -13.78
CA LEU A 409 -51.38 20.09 -12.81
C LEU A 409 -51.83 21.45 -12.22
N GLN A 410 -53.10 21.82 -12.41
CA GLN A 410 -53.71 22.91 -11.64
C GLN A 410 -53.79 22.52 -10.17
N ARG A 411 -53.17 23.33 -9.31
CA ARG A 411 -53.12 23.10 -7.86
C ARG A 411 -54.43 23.55 -7.21
N ASP A 412 -55.11 22.62 -6.54
CA ASP A 412 -56.17 22.94 -5.61
C ASP A 412 -55.58 23.10 -4.18
N LEU A 413 -55.88 24.22 -3.53
CA LEU A 413 -55.17 24.73 -2.34
C LEU A 413 -55.55 24.07 -1.00
N ALA A 414 -56.16 22.88 -1.01
CA ALA A 414 -56.81 22.32 0.19
C ALA A 414 -56.24 20.98 0.73
N ILE A 415 -55.16 20.43 0.17
CA ILE A 415 -54.59 19.14 0.64
C ILE A 415 -53.07 19.29 0.94
N PRO A 416 -52.59 19.02 2.17
CA PRO A 416 -51.17 19.06 2.46
C PRO A 416 -50.47 17.80 1.92
N PRO A 417 -49.23 17.91 1.41
CA PRO A 417 -48.58 16.83 0.66
C PRO A 417 -48.16 15.66 1.58
N ILE A 418 -48.46 14.43 1.15
CA ILE A 418 -47.81 13.22 1.67
C ILE A 418 -46.36 13.24 1.17
N GLN A 419 -45.43 13.53 2.07
CA GLN A 419 -44.00 13.58 1.75
C GLN A 419 -43.39 12.17 1.71
N SER A 420 -42.55 11.91 0.71
CA SER A 420 -41.72 10.69 0.69
C SER A 420 -40.67 10.71 1.82
N TYR A 421 -40.18 9.55 2.25
CA TYR A 421 -39.18 9.43 3.33
C TYR A 421 -37.91 10.27 3.09
N ALA A 422 -37.55 10.53 1.84
CA ALA A 422 -36.44 11.40 1.47
C ALA A 422 -36.77 12.89 1.69
N GLN A 423 -38.00 13.30 1.41
CA GLN A 423 -38.50 14.66 1.64
C GLN A 423 -38.64 14.97 3.13
N GLN A 424 -39.04 13.98 3.95
CA GLN A 424 -39.11 14.12 5.41
C GLN A 424 -37.72 14.39 6.04
N ARG A 425 -36.65 13.78 5.51
CA ARG A 425 -35.27 13.99 6.00
C ARG A 425 -34.71 15.36 5.61
N LEU A 426 -35.01 15.82 4.39
CA LEU A 426 -34.68 17.17 3.95
C LEU A 426 -35.45 18.24 4.72
N TRP A 427 -36.71 17.98 5.07
CA TRP A 427 -37.50 18.87 5.90
C TRP A 427 -36.96 18.94 7.34
N PHE A 428 -36.56 17.81 7.94
CA PHE A 428 -35.97 17.77 9.29
C PHE A 428 -34.65 18.56 9.39
N SER A 429 -33.80 18.54 8.36
CA SER A 429 -32.54 19.28 8.36
C SER A 429 -32.71 20.79 8.19
N ILE A 430 -33.77 21.21 7.49
CA ILE A 430 -34.12 22.62 7.29
C ILE A 430 -34.79 23.20 8.55
N VAL A 431 -35.69 22.45 9.19
CA VAL A 431 -36.40 22.89 10.40
C VAL A 431 -35.46 22.94 11.62
N TRP A 432 -34.52 21.99 11.76
CA TRP A 432 -33.54 22.02 12.87
C TRP A 432 -32.64 23.27 12.86
N ARG A 433 -32.33 23.81 11.66
CA ARG A 433 -31.56 25.06 11.53
C ARG A 433 -32.36 26.31 11.89
N GLN A 434 -33.69 26.26 11.89
CA GLN A 434 -34.55 27.39 12.30
C GLN A 434 -34.88 27.36 13.79
N VAL A 435 -34.94 26.18 14.43
CA VAL A 435 -35.27 26.05 15.86
C VAL A 435 -34.13 26.54 16.78
N ILE A 436 -32.87 26.51 16.33
CA ILE A 436 -31.73 27.03 17.12
C ILE A 436 -31.64 28.58 17.09
N ARG A 437 -32.43 29.28 16.27
CA ARG A 437 -32.42 30.76 16.18
C ARG A 437 -33.51 31.47 16.99
N LEU A 438 -34.35 30.77 17.77
CA LEU A 438 -35.48 31.39 18.50
C LEU A 438 -35.59 31.07 20.00
N THR A 439 -34.52 30.62 20.66
CA THR A 439 -34.53 30.50 22.13
C THR A 439 -33.28 31.12 22.77
N THR A 440 -33.39 32.41 23.10
CA THR A 440 -32.77 33.02 24.29
C THR A 440 -33.93 33.55 25.17
N PRO A 441 -33.84 33.49 26.52
CA PRO A 441 -33.06 34.50 27.24
C PRO A 441 -32.29 34.05 28.51
N VAL A 442 -31.15 34.72 28.71
CA VAL A 442 -30.63 35.36 29.95
C VAL A 442 -30.50 34.47 31.21
N GLY A 443 -29.28 34.12 31.63
CA GLY A 443 -28.43 34.86 32.59
C GLY A 443 -28.33 34.03 33.89
N SER A 444 -27.26 33.89 34.66
CA SER A 444 -26.00 34.62 34.87
C SER A 444 -25.09 33.72 35.74
N LEU A 445 -23.81 34.09 35.85
CA LEU A 445 -22.83 33.66 36.88
C LEU A 445 -22.22 32.25 36.75
N SER A 446 -21.06 32.15 36.08
CA SER A 446 -19.79 31.97 36.78
C SER A 446 -18.61 32.09 35.81
N LEU A 447 -17.89 33.20 35.93
CA LEU A 447 -16.68 33.52 35.19
C LEU A 447 -15.61 33.83 36.24
N THR A 448 -14.94 32.82 36.79
CA THR A 448 -13.68 33.05 37.52
C THR A 448 -12.89 31.75 37.54
N VAL A 449 -11.79 31.69 36.76
CA VAL A 449 -10.48 31.06 37.09
C VAL A 449 -9.54 31.01 35.87
N PHE A 450 -10.02 31.09 34.62
CA PHE A 450 -9.10 30.95 33.46
C PHE A 450 -8.63 32.25 32.78
N SER A 451 -8.99 33.43 33.29
CA SER A 451 -8.62 34.74 32.72
C SER A 451 -7.35 35.37 33.31
N ILE A 452 -6.57 34.66 34.15
CA ILE A 452 -5.36 35.23 34.78
C ILE A 452 -4.03 34.81 34.12
N PHE A 453 -3.97 33.82 33.23
CA PHE A 453 -2.65 33.34 32.73
C PHE A 453 -2.23 33.81 31.32
N LEU A 454 -3.04 34.59 30.59
CA LEU A 454 -2.69 35.07 29.24
C LEU A 454 -2.61 36.60 29.09
N ARG A 455 -2.54 37.34 30.20
CA ARG A 455 -2.29 38.80 30.22
C ARG A 455 -0.87 39.20 30.67
N SER A 456 0.12 38.32 30.53
CA SER A 456 1.52 38.67 30.71
C SER A 456 2.39 38.07 29.61
N ASN A 457 2.34 38.69 28.43
CA ASN A 457 3.51 38.98 27.56
C ASN A 457 3.06 39.37 26.15
N ALA A 458 2.46 40.56 26.01
CA ALA A 458 2.41 41.27 24.74
C ALA A 458 2.02 42.74 24.94
N VAL A 459 2.89 43.57 25.53
CA VAL A 459 3.00 45.00 25.18
C VAL A 459 4.41 45.49 25.54
N SER A 460 5.25 45.77 24.55
CA SER A 460 5.92 47.07 24.41
C SER A 460 6.77 47.09 23.13
N THR A 461 6.28 47.83 22.14
CA THR A 461 7.08 48.36 21.03
C THR A 461 6.81 49.86 20.95
N ARG A 462 7.89 50.67 21.07
CA ARG A 462 8.15 51.99 20.42
C ARG A 462 9.26 52.71 21.20
N SER A 463 10.50 52.77 20.71
CA SER A 463 11.09 53.67 19.68
C SER A 463 11.69 54.96 20.26
N PHE A 464 12.99 55.23 20.07
CA PHE A 464 13.53 56.44 19.39
C PHE A 464 15.09 56.53 19.42
N ASP A 465 15.60 57.24 18.41
CA ASP A 465 16.98 57.47 17.94
C ASP A 465 18.01 58.08 18.93
N GLY A 466 19.31 57.88 18.59
CA GLY A 466 20.43 58.68 19.09
C GLY A 466 21.83 58.20 18.62
N MET A 467 22.52 59.02 17.83
CA MET A 467 23.80 58.79 17.11
C MET A 467 25.10 58.67 17.96
N ARG A 468 26.03 57.85 17.44
CA ARG A 468 27.52 57.96 17.29
C ARG A 468 28.44 58.40 18.46
N SER A 469 29.47 57.57 18.73
CA SER A 469 30.92 57.89 18.95
C SER A 469 31.66 56.61 19.42
N ALA A 470 32.45 55.92 18.59
CA ALA A 470 33.93 56.00 18.41
C ALA A 470 34.82 55.28 19.46
N ALA A 471 35.41 54.15 19.01
CA ALA A 471 36.81 53.68 19.14
C ALA A 471 37.37 53.00 20.44
N PRO A 472 38.43 52.15 20.30
CA PRO A 472 38.74 50.98 21.15
C PRO A 472 40.12 51.01 21.85
N ILE A 473 40.40 50.14 22.84
CA ILE A 473 41.77 49.87 23.35
C ILE A 473 42.00 48.39 23.77
N MET A 474 42.94 47.77 23.03
CA MET A 474 44.00 46.77 23.33
C MET A 474 43.79 45.45 24.10
N GLY A 475 44.40 44.38 23.54
CA GLY A 475 44.69 43.06 24.14
C GLY A 475 45.79 43.09 25.23
N PRO A 476 46.48 41.97 25.57
CA PRO A 476 47.09 40.94 24.68
C PRO A 476 46.78 39.49 25.15
N GLY A 477 47.22 38.37 24.58
CA GLY A 477 48.10 38.04 23.48
C GLY A 477 48.40 36.53 23.46
N MET A 478 48.96 36.09 22.33
CA MET A 478 49.80 34.91 22.08
C MET A 478 49.20 33.50 21.85
N ALA A 479 49.54 33.03 20.63
CA ALA A 479 50.09 31.71 20.27
C ALA A 479 49.16 30.61 19.72
N CYS A 480 48.91 30.70 18.39
CA CYS A 480 49.32 29.77 17.32
C CYS A 480 50.16 28.51 17.68
N PRO A 481 50.34 27.52 16.75
CA PRO A 481 49.50 27.16 15.59
C PRO A 481 49.41 25.64 15.28
N SER A 482 48.52 25.35 14.34
CA SER A 482 48.55 24.25 13.36
C SER A 482 49.91 24.02 12.65
N ARG A 483 50.19 22.78 12.21
CA ARG A 483 50.85 22.50 10.91
C ARG A 483 50.61 21.06 10.41
N SER A 484 49.91 20.99 9.28
CA SER A 484 50.16 20.24 8.02
C SER A 484 51.24 19.14 7.92
N PHE A 485 50.82 18.06 7.23
CA PHE A 485 51.54 17.16 6.27
C PHE A 485 52.72 16.30 6.74
N ILE A 486 52.65 14.98 6.45
CA ILE A 486 53.60 14.20 5.61
C ILE A 486 53.15 12.72 5.51
N GLN A 487 53.30 12.14 4.32
CA GLN A 487 53.18 10.72 3.96
C GLN A 487 54.25 9.86 4.65
N HIS A 488 53.93 8.60 4.98
CA HIS A 488 54.62 7.41 4.45
C HIS A 488 54.01 6.11 4.99
N ARG A 489 53.75 5.19 4.06
CA ARG A 489 53.66 3.72 4.24
C ARG A 489 55.07 3.14 4.50
N PRO A 490 55.26 1.88 4.95
CA PRO A 490 54.54 0.65 4.55
C PRO A 490 53.41 0.20 5.46
#